data_AF-K2F591-F1
#
_entry.id   AF-K2F591-F1
#
_cell.length_a   1.000
_cell.length_b   1.000
_cell.length_c   1.000
_cell.angle_alpha   90.00
_cell.angle_beta   90.00
_cell.angle_gamma   90.00
#
_symmetry.space_group_name_H-M   'P 1'
#
loop_
_entity.id
_entity.type
_entity.pdbx_description
1 polymer ?
#
loop_
_entity_poly.entity_id
_entity_poly.type
_entity_poly.pdbx_seq_one_letter_code
_entity_poly.pdbx_strand_id
1 'polypeptide(L)'
;MIDAVDAPLGAFGRSLEASNGKDTTTGHWEIAGLLIDQPFMTYPDGFPDYIIEEFEQKTGKKVLCNKPASGTTILEELGEEHMRTGNPIVYTSADSVFQIAAHEEIIPLDELYNMCQIARDMLMGDDQVARVIARPFIGAPGSFARTSNRRDYSLKPFHKTVLDMAKDNGLQVKAVGKIVDIFDGEGITEDVHTKDNMDGVDQTIKYLKQDFKGILFTNLVDFDAKFGHRRDVAGYRTAIEEFDTRVPELLENLKSDDLIIFLADH
;
A
#
# COMPACT_ATOMS: atom_id res chain seq x y z
N MET A 1 -25.90 16.66 7.48
CA MET A 1 -26.42 15.60 6.59
C MET A 1 -26.03 15.98 5.18
N ILE A 2 -25.79 15.00 4.30
CA ILE A 2 -25.60 15.25 2.86
C ILE A 2 -26.97 15.07 2.22
N ASP A 3 -27.53 16.15 1.69
CA ASP A 3 -28.88 16.17 1.16
C ASP A 3 -28.89 15.72 -0.30
N ALA A 4 -29.99 15.08 -0.71
CA ALA A 4 -30.19 14.70 -2.11
C ALA A 4 -30.39 15.94 -2.98
N VAL A 5 -29.95 15.85 -4.25
CA VAL A 5 -30.14 16.89 -5.26
C VAL A 5 -31.00 16.36 -6.41
N ASP A 6 -31.90 17.20 -6.94
CA ASP A 6 -32.84 16.80 -8.01
C ASP A 6 -32.14 16.65 -9.38
N ALA A 7 -31.04 17.36 -9.59
CA ALA A 7 -30.30 17.40 -10.85
C ALA A 7 -28.79 17.19 -10.58
N PRO A 8 -28.33 15.93 -10.42
CA PRO A 8 -26.92 15.63 -10.22
C PRO A 8 -26.10 15.93 -11.49
N LEU A 9 -24.84 16.33 -11.30
CA LEU A 9 -23.90 16.60 -12.40
C LEU A 9 -23.51 15.35 -13.20
N GLY A 10 -23.56 14.16 -12.58
CA GLY A 10 -23.16 12.90 -13.19
C GLY A 10 -23.95 11.71 -12.65
N ALA A 11 -23.62 10.53 -13.15
CA ALA A 11 -24.19 9.27 -12.65
C ALA A 11 -23.64 8.95 -11.26
N PHE A 12 -24.47 8.34 -10.42
CA PHE A 12 -24.08 7.92 -9.08
C PHE A 12 -24.69 6.55 -8.75
N GLY A 13 -24.04 5.84 -7.84
CA GLY A 13 -24.46 4.52 -7.41
C GLY A 13 -23.55 4.02 -6.29
N ARG A 14 -23.74 2.76 -5.91
CA ARG A 14 -22.85 2.04 -5.00
C ARG A 14 -22.57 0.66 -5.58
N SER A 15 -21.35 0.19 -5.38
CA SER A 15 -20.95 -1.17 -5.73
C SER A 15 -20.94 -2.04 -4.48
N LEU A 16 -21.08 -3.35 -4.66
CA LEU A 16 -20.80 -4.34 -3.63
C LEU A 16 -19.54 -5.06 -4.08
N GLU A 17 -18.57 -5.17 -3.17
CA GLU A 17 -17.36 -5.95 -3.38
C GLU A 17 -17.75 -7.43 -3.60
N ALA A 18 -17.28 -8.01 -4.70
CA ALA A 18 -17.55 -9.39 -5.09
C ALA A 18 -16.48 -10.35 -4.56
N SER A 19 -15.26 -9.86 -4.40
CA SER A 19 -14.12 -10.60 -3.87
C SER A 19 -14.29 -10.92 -2.39
N ASN A 20 -13.66 -12.00 -1.96
CA ASN A 20 -13.64 -12.45 -0.58
C ASN A 20 -12.44 -11.85 0.15
N GLY A 21 -12.44 -10.53 0.30
CA GLY A 21 -11.42 -9.75 1.00
C GLY A 21 -11.99 -8.38 1.36
N LYS A 22 -11.21 -7.55 2.04
CA LYS A 22 -11.57 -6.15 2.36
C LYS A 22 -10.33 -5.27 2.54
N ASP A 23 -9.20 -5.74 2.05
CA ASP A 23 -7.94 -5.03 2.11
C ASP A 23 -7.74 -4.24 0.81
N THR A 24 -6.94 -3.18 0.89
CA THR A 24 -6.66 -2.30 -0.25
C THR A 24 -6.23 -3.02 -1.52
N THR A 25 -5.49 -4.13 -1.41
CA THR A 25 -5.00 -4.86 -2.59
C THR A 25 -6.17 -5.54 -3.28
N THR A 26 -7.01 -6.25 -2.53
CA THR A 26 -8.22 -6.90 -3.05
C THR A 26 -9.15 -5.90 -3.73
N GLY A 27 -9.53 -4.82 -3.04
CA GLY A 27 -10.46 -3.83 -3.59
C GLY A 27 -9.94 -3.16 -4.86
N HIS A 28 -8.66 -2.77 -4.89
CA HIS A 28 -8.07 -2.17 -6.10
C HIS A 28 -7.93 -3.17 -7.26
N TRP A 29 -7.57 -4.41 -6.98
CA TRP A 29 -7.51 -5.44 -8.03
C TRP A 29 -8.89 -5.75 -8.60
N GLU A 30 -9.94 -5.70 -7.76
CA GLU A 30 -11.32 -5.81 -8.22
C GLU A 30 -11.77 -4.64 -9.07
N ILE A 31 -11.46 -3.40 -8.67
CA ILE A 31 -11.66 -2.20 -9.48
C ILE A 31 -10.99 -2.36 -10.86
N ALA A 32 -9.83 -3.02 -10.90
CA ALA A 32 -9.08 -3.27 -12.12
C ALA A 32 -9.50 -4.55 -12.88
N GLY A 33 -10.57 -5.21 -12.45
CA GLY A 33 -11.24 -6.29 -13.17
C GLY A 33 -10.90 -7.71 -12.72
N LEU A 34 -10.27 -7.89 -11.55
CA LEU A 34 -9.97 -9.21 -11.00
C LEU A 34 -11.02 -9.65 -9.96
N LEU A 35 -11.21 -10.97 -9.83
CA LEU A 35 -12.00 -11.54 -8.75
C LEU A 35 -11.06 -12.30 -7.82
N ILE A 36 -11.05 -11.95 -6.54
CA ILE A 36 -10.19 -12.57 -5.54
C ILE A 36 -11.03 -13.48 -4.66
N ASP A 37 -11.02 -14.78 -4.95
CA ASP A 37 -11.81 -15.78 -4.20
C ASP A 37 -11.23 -16.09 -2.81
N GLN A 38 -9.91 -15.95 -2.66
CA GLN A 38 -9.19 -16.25 -1.42
C GLN A 38 -8.58 -14.97 -0.84
N PRO A 39 -8.99 -14.55 0.39
CA PRO A 39 -8.41 -13.38 1.04
C PRO A 39 -6.92 -13.57 1.27
N PHE A 40 -6.18 -12.46 1.34
CA PHE A 40 -4.79 -12.52 1.81
C PHE A 40 -4.74 -12.90 3.29
N MET A 41 -3.75 -13.70 3.66
CA MET A 41 -3.64 -14.26 5.00
C MET A 41 -3.25 -13.20 6.02
N THR A 42 -3.85 -13.26 7.20
CA THR A 42 -3.43 -12.49 8.38
C THR A 42 -2.91 -13.45 9.43
N TYR A 43 -1.98 -12.97 10.26
CA TYR A 43 -1.23 -13.81 11.20
C TYR A 43 -1.35 -13.25 12.63
N PRO A 44 -2.54 -13.29 13.26
CA PRO A 44 -2.80 -12.66 14.55
C PRO A 44 -1.99 -13.26 15.70
N ASP A 45 -1.55 -14.51 15.57
CA ASP A 45 -0.71 -15.21 16.56
C ASP A 45 0.76 -15.31 16.11
N GLY A 46 1.16 -14.56 15.08
CA GLY A 46 2.45 -14.70 14.41
C GLY A 46 2.41 -15.69 13.23
N PHE A 47 3.50 -15.73 12.47
CA PHE A 47 3.69 -16.67 11.38
C PHE A 47 3.92 -18.09 11.93
N PRO A 48 3.40 -19.14 11.28
CA PRO A 48 3.74 -20.52 11.65
C PRO A 48 5.26 -20.78 11.68
N ASP A 49 5.69 -21.70 12.54
CA ASP A 49 7.11 -22.02 12.72
C ASP A 49 7.80 -22.39 11.40
N TYR A 50 7.14 -23.12 10.49
CA TYR A 50 7.74 -23.49 9.21
C TYR A 50 8.07 -22.29 8.33
N ILE A 51 7.28 -21.20 8.38
CA ILE A 51 7.56 -19.96 7.64
C ILE A 51 8.81 -19.29 8.21
N ILE A 52 8.88 -19.19 9.54
CA ILE A 52 10.04 -18.58 10.22
C ILE A 52 11.29 -19.42 9.98
N GLU A 53 11.21 -20.74 10.15
CA GLU A 53 12.33 -21.65 9.93
C GLU A 53 12.85 -21.61 8.49
N GLU A 54 11.96 -21.58 7.50
CA GLU A 54 12.36 -21.42 6.10
C GLU A 54 13.05 -20.06 5.86
N PHE A 55 12.53 -18.99 6.46
CA PHE A 55 13.10 -17.65 6.32
C PHE A 55 14.49 -17.58 6.95
N GLU A 56 14.66 -18.14 8.14
CA GLU A 56 15.94 -18.26 8.82
C GLU A 56 16.95 -19.08 8.01
N GLN A 57 16.51 -20.18 7.41
CA GLN A 57 17.37 -21.03 6.56
C GLN A 57 17.85 -20.28 5.32
N LYS A 58 16.97 -19.56 4.62
CA LYS A 58 17.32 -18.84 3.38
C LYS A 58 18.16 -17.59 3.64
N THR A 59 17.93 -16.90 4.76
CA THR A 59 18.68 -15.68 5.11
C THR A 59 19.95 -15.97 5.91
N GLY A 60 20.06 -17.14 6.54
CA GLY A 60 21.16 -17.48 7.45
C GLY A 60 21.14 -16.70 8.76
N LYS A 61 20.00 -16.07 9.11
CA LYS A 61 19.83 -15.27 10.33
C LYS A 61 18.74 -15.86 11.19
N LYS A 62 18.85 -15.72 12.51
CA LYS A 62 17.73 -16.03 13.41
C LYS A 62 16.75 -14.87 13.47
N VAL A 63 15.50 -15.15 13.79
CA VAL A 63 14.44 -14.15 13.90
C VAL A 63 14.23 -13.80 15.38
N LEU A 64 14.21 -12.50 15.70
CA LEU A 64 14.05 -12.04 17.09
C LEU A 64 12.59 -11.90 17.56
N CYS A 65 11.64 -11.91 16.64
CA CYS A 65 10.23 -11.66 16.92
C CYS A 65 9.34 -12.39 15.92
N ASN A 66 8.13 -12.73 16.35
CA ASN A 66 7.12 -13.32 15.48
C ASN A 66 5.72 -13.10 16.08
N LYS A 67 5.32 -11.83 16.20
CA LYS A 67 4.00 -11.44 16.72
C LYS A 67 3.48 -10.17 16.03
N PRO A 68 2.17 -9.88 16.09
CA PRO A 68 1.69 -8.55 15.74
C PRO A 68 2.27 -7.50 16.69
N ALA A 69 2.80 -6.41 16.14
CA ALA A 69 3.37 -5.34 16.95
C ALA A 69 3.36 -3.98 16.24
N SER A 70 3.33 -2.91 17.04
CA SER A 70 3.65 -1.58 16.55
C SER A 70 5.15 -1.49 16.22
N GLY A 71 5.48 -0.89 15.08
CA GLY A 71 6.87 -0.69 14.67
C GLY A 71 7.69 0.13 15.66
N THR A 72 7.07 1.08 16.38
CA THR A 72 7.80 1.85 17.42
C THR A 72 8.10 0.97 18.63
N THR A 73 7.08 0.29 19.14
CA THR A 73 7.18 -0.58 20.31
C THR A 73 8.19 -1.71 20.10
N ILE A 74 8.18 -2.35 18.92
CA ILE A 74 9.09 -3.49 18.69
C ILE A 74 10.56 -3.08 18.57
N LEU A 75 10.84 -1.85 18.10
CA LEU A 75 12.19 -1.31 18.08
C LEU A 75 12.68 -0.96 19.49
N GLU A 76 11.80 -0.42 20.35
CA GLU A 76 12.11 -0.19 21.76
C GLU A 76 12.37 -1.52 22.50
N GLU A 77 11.58 -2.57 22.24
CA GLU A 77 11.72 -3.88 22.88
C GLU A 77 12.97 -4.64 22.40
N LEU A 78 13.27 -4.64 21.10
CA LEU A 78 14.23 -5.59 20.50
C LEU A 78 15.37 -4.95 19.72
N GLY A 79 15.38 -3.62 19.58
CA GLY A 79 16.42 -2.92 18.81
C GLY A 79 17.84 -3.11 19.37
N GLU A 80 18.00 -3.12 20.69
CA GLU A 80 19.31 -3.39 21.32
C GLU A 80 19.79 -4.83 21.08
N GLU A 81 18.88 -5.81 21.21
CA GLU A 81 19.20 -7.21 20.95
C GLU A 81 19.53 -7.46 19.46
N HIS A 82 18.81 -6.79 18.55
CA HIS A 82 19.13 -6.77 17.14
C HIS A 82 20.55 -6.26 16.89
N MET A 83 20.92 -5.12 17.46
CA MET A 83 22.27 -4.57 17.28
C MET A 83 23.35 -5.48 17.85
N ARG A 84 23.07 -6.20 18.94
CA ARG A 84 24.01 -7.12 19.58
C ARG A 84 24.22 -8.41 18.78
N THR A 85 23.16 -8.93 18.15
CA THR A 85 23.17 -10.26 17.52
C THR A 85 23.27 -10.24 16.00
N GLY A 86 22.85 -9.15 15.36
CA GLY A 86 22.73 -9.04 13.91
C GLY A 86 21.58 -9.84 13.31
N ASN A 87 20.62 -10.27 14.14
CA ASN A 87 19.41 -11.01 13.75
C ASN A 87 18.25 -10.05 13.48
N PRO A 88 17.53 -10.12 12.34
CA PRO A 88 16.43 -9.22 12.05
C PRO A 88 15.23 -9.39 13.00
N ILE A 89 14.46 -8.32 13.15
CA ILE A 89 13.20 -8.33 13.87
C ILE A 89 12.07 -8.53 12.85
N VAL A 90 11.45 -9.72 12.84
CA VAL A 90 10.27 -9.99 12.00
C VAL A 90 8.99 -9.75 12.80
N TYR A 91 8.01 -9.09 12.23
CA TYR A 91 6.72 -8.86 12.88
C TYR A 91 5.62 -8.62 11.86
N THR A 92 4.36 -8.65 12.32
CA THR A 92 3.18 -8.41 11.48
C THR A 92 2.26 -7.33 12.10
N SER A 93 1.13 -7.05 11.48
CA SER A 93 0.08 -6.15 11.97
C SER A 93 -1.29 -6.83 11.92
N ALA A 94 -2.37 -6.03 12.03
CA ALA A 94 -3.72 -6.52 11.77
C ALA A 94 -3.98 -6.75 10.27
N ASP A 95 -3.11 -6.23 9.40
CA ASP A 95 -3.20 -6.37 7.95
C ASP A 95 -2.33 -7.54 7.47
N SER A 96 -2.51 -7.95 6.23
CA SER A 96 -1.74 -9.02 5.59
C SER A 96 -0.33 -8.56 5.22
N VAL A 97 0.58 -8.48 6.20
CA VAL A 97 1.96 -7.98 6.00
C VAL A 97 3.02 -8.79 6.73
N PHE A 98 4.21 -8.91 6.12
CA PHE A 98 5.42 -9.43 6.74
C PHE A 98 6.46 -8.32 6.81
N GLN A 99 6.82 -7.86 8.02
CA GLN A 99 7.70 -6.71 8.20
C GLN A 99 9.05 -7.14 8.76
N ILE A 100 10.13 -6.63 8.18
CA ILE A 100 11.51 -6.93 8.59
C ILE A 100 12.17 -5.63 9.03
N ALA A 101 12.45 -5.49 10.33
CA ALA A 101 13.18 -4.35 10.87
C ALA A 101 14.65 -4.72 11.14
N ALA A 102 15.54 -3.83 10.72
CA ALA A 102 16.96 -3.94 10.97
C ALA A 102 17.64 -2.57 11.04
N HIS A 103 18.66 -2.46 11.90
CA HIS A 103 19.48 -1.27 12.05
C HIS A 103 20.44 -1.17 10.86
N GLU A 104 20.48 -0.02 10.18
CA GLU A 104 21.20 0.13 8.91
C GLU A 104 22.72 -0.10 9.03
N GLU A 105 23.31 0.15 10.19
CA GLU A 105 24.74 -0.13 10.46
C GLU A 105 25.05 -1.60 10.75
N ILE A 106 24.03 -2.42 11.02
CA ILE A 106 24.17 -3.83 11.45
C ILE A 106 23.80 -4.78 10.31
N ILE A 107 22.67 -4.51 9.65
CA ILE A 107 22.27 -5.16 8.39
C ILE A 107 22.16 -4.05 7.35
N PRO A 108 23.12 -3.94 6.42
CA PRO A 108 23.08 -2.94 5.35
C PRO A 108 21.80 -3.04 4.52
N LEU A 109 21.37 -1.93 3.93
CA LEU A 109 20.10 -1.84 3.19
C LEU A 109 19.97 -2.91 2.09
N ASP A 110 21.03 -3.17 1.33
CA ASP A 110 21.01 -4.17 0.26
C ASP A 110 20.76 -5.58 0.81
N GLU A 111 21.30 -5.90 1.99
CA GLU A 111 21.06 -7.19 2.66
C GLU A 111 19.61 -7.26 3.18
N LEU A 112 19.10 -6.19 3.80
CA LEU A 112 17.71 -6.10 4.25
C LEU A 112 16.73 -6.26 3.07
N TYR A 113 17.00 -5.60 1.95
CA TYR A 113 16.19 -5.70 0.74
C TYR A 113 16.22 -7.11 0.14
N ASN A 114 17.38 -7.76 0.14
CA ASN A 114 17.48 -9.16 -0.26
C ASN A 114 16.66 -10.08 0.67
N MET A 115 16.69 -9.86 1.98
CA MET A 115 15.82 -10.61 2.92
C MET A 115 14.33 -10.38 2.63
N CYS A 116 13.92 -9.15 2.31
CA CYS A 116 12.55 -8.87 1.93
C CYS A 116 12.16 -9.59 0.62
N GLN A 117 13.04 -9.64 -0.38
CA GLN A 117 12.78 -10.38 -1.60
C GLN A 117 12.63 -11.89 -1.33
N ILE A 118 13.52 -12.46 -0.51
CA ILE A 118 13.42 -13.86 -0.07
C ILE A 118 12.06 -14.14 0.59
N ALA A 119 11.65 -13.29 1.54
CA ALA A 119 10.35 -13.43 2.20
C ALA A 119 9.20 -13.28 1.20
N ARG A 120 9.32 -12.38 0.22
CA ARG A 120 8.28 -12.18 -0.81
C ARG A 120 8.09 -13.43 -1.66
N ASP A 121 9.19 -14.05 -2.08
CA ASP A 121 9.17 -15.27 -2.90
C ASP A 121 8.63 -16.48 -2.14
N MET A 122 8.84 -16.52 -0.81
CA MET A 122 8.33 -17.57 0.08
C MET A 122 6.84 -17.45 0.37
N LEU A 123 6.37 -16.23 0.65
CA LEU A 123 5.01 -15.97 1.11
C LEU A 123 4.05 -15.89 -0.07
N MET A 124 3.81 -17.03 -0.72
CA MET A 124 2.98 -17.18 -1.91
C MET A 124 1.97 -18.32 -1.69
N GLY A 125 0.94 -18.41 -2.53
CA GLY A 125 -0.06 -19.47 -2.43
C GLY A 125 -0.84 -19.40 -1.11
N ASP A 126 -0.92 -20.51 -0.38
CA ASP A 126 -1.68 -20.59 0.88
C ASP A 126 -1.08 -19.73 2.01
N ASP A 127 0.19 -19.35 1.91
CA ASP A 127 0.91 -18.54 2.91
C ASP A 127 0.97 -17.05 2.55
N GLN A 128 0.26 -16.65 1.49
CA GLN A 128 0.42 -15.33 0.89
C GLN A 128 0.12 -14.17 1.84
N VAL A 129 1.06 -13.23 1.90
CA VAL A 129 0.80 -11.90 2.47
C VAL A 129 0.65 -10.86 1.37
N ALA A 130 -0.22 -9.87 1.54
CA ALA A 130 -0.38 -8.80 0.57
C ALA A 130 0.95 -8.04 0.34
N ARG A 131 1.71 -7.76 1.41
CA ARG A 131 3.00 -7.04 1.32
C ARG A 131 4.10 -7.56 2.25
N VAL A 132 5.33 -7.58 1.75
CA VAL A 132 6.54 -7.64 2.58
C VAL A 132 7.14 -6.24 2.69
N ILE A 133 7.55 -5.81 3.88
CA ILE A 133 7.97 -4.42 4.12
C ILE A 133 9.33 -4.37 4.83
N ALA A 134 10.31 -3.74 4.19
CA ALA A 134 11.57 -3.36 4.80
C ALA A 134 11.35 -2.18 5.75
N ARG A 135 11.79 -2.32 7.00
CA ARG A 135 11.68 -1.32 8.07
C ARG A 135 13.05 -0.97 8.63
N PRO A 136 13.93 -0.34 7.83
CA PRO A 136 15.22 0.10 8.32
C PRO A 136 15.07 1.16 9.41
N PHE A 137 15.99 1.12 10.37
CA PHE A 137 16.05 2.09 11.46
C PHE A 137 17.50 2.46 11.80
N ILE A 138 17.65 3.57 12.51
CA ILE A 138 18.92 4.11 13.01
C ILE A 138 18.77 4.52 14.47
N GLY A 139 19.87 4.86 15.12
CA GLY A 139 19.89 5.43 16.47
C GLY A 139 20.59 4.51 17.47
N ALA A 140 20.23 4.63 18.74
CA ALA A 140 20.82 3.85 19.82
C ALA A 140 19.70 3.34 20.76
N PRO A 141 20.00 2.38 21.66
CA PRO A 141 19.04 1.95 22.67
C PRO A 141 18.42 3.14 23.41
N GLY A 142 17.08 3.21 23.42
CA GLY A 142 16.30 4.33 23.99
C GLY A 142 16.03 5.50 23.03
N SER A 143 16.57 5.50 21.81
CA SER A 143 16.39 6.58 20.82
C SER A 143 16.38 6.10 19.37
N PHE A 144 15.79 4.93 19.10
CA PHE A 144 15.65 4.40 17.74
C PHE A 144 14.64 5.17 16.90
N ALA A 145 14.95 5.36 15.62
CA ALA A 145 14.08 6.00 14.64
C ALA A 145 14.08 5.24 13.32
N ARG A 146 12.88 5.00 12.77
CA ARG A 146 12.73 4.45 11.41
C ARG A 146 13.20 5.46 10.38
N THR A 147 13.81 4.99 9.30
CA THR A 147 14.31 5.84 8.22
C THR A 147 13.33 5.95 7.05
N SER A 148 13.61 6.84 6.11
CA SER A 148 12.90 6.95 4.84
C SER A 148 13.25 5.83 3.85
N ASN A 149 14.23 4.96 4.15
CA ASN A 149 14.68 3.87 3.28
C ASN A 149 13.72 2.66 3.30
N ARG A 150 12.50 2.85 3.79
CA ARG A 150 11.41 1.88 3.71
C ARG A 150 11.21 1.45 2.26
N ARG A 151 11.03 0.15 2.05
CA ARG A 151 10.63 -0.42 0.76
C ARG A 151 9.56 -1.48 0.96
N ASP A 152 8.54 -1.45 0.12
CA ASP A 152 7.43 -2.39 0.14
C ASP A 152 7.55 -3.31 -1.09
N TYR A 153 7.22 -4.58 -0.90
CA TYR A 153 7.22 -5.62 -1.92
C TYR A 153 5.82 -6.23 -1.95
N SER A 154 4.99 -5.72 -2.85
CA SER A 154 3.61 -6.16 -3.00
C SER A 154 3.53 -7.45 -3.80
N LEU A 155 2.41 -8.17 -3.65
CA LEU A 155 2.08 -9.19 -4.63
C LEU A 155 1.78 -8.55 -5.98
N LYS A 156 2.11 -9.26 -7.04
CA LYS A 156 1.64 -8.94 -8.39
C LYS A 156 0.19 -9.38 -8.54
N PRO A 157 -0.65 -8.62 -9.25
CA PRO A 157 -1.97 -9.09 -9.66
C PRO A 157 -1.89 -10.49 -10.29
N PHE A 158 -2.76 -11.42 -9.85
CA PHE A 158 -2.70 -12.82 -10.29
C PHE A 158 -2.99 -13.01 -11.79
N HIS A 159 -3.71 -12.06 -12.39
CA HIS A 159 -4.08 -12.05 -13.79
C HIS A 159 -3.94 -10.64 -14.35
N LYS A 160 -3.95 -10.54 -15.69
CA LYS A 160 -3.93 -9.24 -16.38
C LYS A 160 -5.13 -8.40 -15.95
N THR A 161 -4.83 -7.19 -15.50
CA THR A 161 -5.81 -6.17 -15.13
C THR A 161 -6.21 -5.32 -16.34
N VAL A 162 -7.21 -4.46 -16.18
CA VAL A 162 -7.54 -3.43 -17.18
C VAL A 162 -6.36 -2.48 -17.44
N LEU A 163 -5.45 -2.30 -16.48
CA LEU A 163 -4.25 -1.47 -16.62
C LEU A 163 -3.28 -2.13 -17.61
N ASP A 164 -3.05 -3.44 -17.46
CA ASP A 164 -2.24 -4.23 -18.40
C ASP A 164 -2.83 -4.18 -19.80
N MET A 165 -4.14 -4.39 -19.91
CA MET A 165 -4.83 -4.33 -21.19
C MET A 165 -4.71 -2.95 -21.85
N ALA A 166 -4.80 -1.86 -21.10
CA ALA A 166 -4.61 -0.51 -21.63
C ALA A 166 -3.19 -0.30 -22.15
N LYS A 167 -2.19 -0.66 -21.35
CA LYS A 167 -0.76 -0.56 -21.71
C LYS A 167 -0.41 -1.40 -22.94
N ASP A 168 -0.88 -2.64 -23.00
CA ASP A 168 -0.67 -3.55 -24.13
C ASP A 168 -1.27 -3.02 -25.44
N ASN A 169 -2.33 -2.20 -25.35
CA ASN A 169 -2.95 -1.53 -26.49
C ASN A 169 -2.34 -0.14 -26.80
N GLY A 170 -1.18 0.18 -26.21
CA GLY A 170 -0.46 1.43 -26.46
C GLY A 170 -1.09 2.66 -25.81
N LEU A 171 -1.99 2.47 -24.84
CA LEU A 171 -2.52 3.56 -24.03
C LEU A 171 -1.59 3.85 -22.85
N GLN A 172 -1.61 5.08 -22.36
CA GLN A 172 -0.85 5.48 -21.19
C GLN A 172 -1.65 5.18 -19.92
N VAL A 173 -1.01 4.55 -18.95
CA VAL A 173 -1.53 4.34 -17.60
C VAL A 173 -0.67 5.13 -16.63
N LYS A 174 -1.23 6.22 -16.10
CA LYS A 174 -0.57 7.15 -15.19
C LYS A 174 -1.08 6.90 -13.77
N ALA A 175 -0.18 6.56 -12.87
CA ALA A 175 -0.48 6.22 -11.49
C ALA A 175 -0.10 7.37 -10.54
N VAL A 176 -0.98 7.73 -9.62
CA VAL A 176 -0.71 8.75 -8.60
C VAL A 176 -0.87 8.15 -7.21
N GLY A 177 0.09 8.43 -6.33
CA GLY A 177 0.10 7.96 -4.95
C GLY A 177 0.48 6.49 -4.86
N LYS A 178 -0.36 5.68 -4.22
CA LYS A 178 -0.06 4.28 -3.92
C LYS A 178 -0.38 3.28 -5.03
N ILE A 179 -0.93 3.72 -6.16
CA ILE A 179 -1.35 2.83 -7.24
C ILE A 179 -0.18 1.98 -7.76
N VAL A 180 1.01 2.56 -7.98
CA VAL A 180 2.18 1.77 -8.44
C VAL A 180 2.59 0.68 -7.45
N ASP A 181 2.53 0.99 -6.15
CA ASP A 181 2.85 0.03 -5.10
C ASP A 181 1.78 -1.06 -5.00
N ILE A 182 0.49 -0.76 -5.23
CA ILE A 182 -0.65 -1.69 -5.12
C ILE A 182 -0.66 -2.72 -6.26
N PHE A 183 -0.23 -2.30 -7.45
CA PHE A 183 -0.18 -3.18 -8.63
C PHE A 183 1.23 -3.73 -8.91
N ASP A 184 2.20 -3.47 -8.03
CA ASP A 184 3.63 -3.82 -8.23
C ASP A 184 4.17 -3.39 -9.61
N GLY A 185 3.73 -2.21 -10.07
CA GLY A 185 4.07 -1.66 -11.39
C GLY A 185 3.40 -2.33 -12.60
N GLU A 186 2.62 -3.39 -12.42
CA GLU A 186 1.92 -4.07 -13.52
C GLU A 186 0.93 -3.12 -14.19
N GLY A 187 0.89 -3.13 -15.52
CA GLY A 187 0.06 -2.22 -16.32
C GLY A 187 0.45 -0.74 -16.30
N ILE A 188 1.41 -0.30 -15.48
CA ILE A 188 1.73 1.12 -15.30
C ILE A 188 2.78 1.57 -16.33
N THR A 189 2.59 2.79 -16.84
CA THR A 189 3.51 3.42 -17.82
C THR A 189 4.25 4.62 -17.24
N GLU A 190 3.64 5.32 -16.28
CA GLU A 190 4.23 6.46 -15.58
C GLU A 190 3.61 6.52 -14.17
N ASP A 191 4.40 6.85 -13.17
CA ASP A 191 3.95 6.95 -11.78
C ASP A 191 4.57 8.14 -11.04
N VAL A 192 3.86 8.58 -9.99
CA VAL A 192 4.35 9.57 -9.04
C VAL A 192 3.82 9.27 -7.64
N HIS A 193 4.73 9.08 -6.67
CA HIS A 193 4.37 8.99 -5.25
C HIS A 193 3.98 10.36 -4.69
N THR A 194 3.10 10.34 -3.68
CA THR A 194 2.55 11.54 -3.04
C THR A 194 2.80 11.54 -1.54
N LYS A 195 2.87 12.75 -0.95
CA LYS A 195 3.12 12.93 0.49
C LYS A 195 1.84 12.88 1.32
N ASP A 196 0.75 13.38 0.77
CA ASP A 196 -0.56 13.50 1.40
C ASP A 196 -1.65 13.62 0.33
N ASN A 197 -2.91 13.70 0.75
CA ASN A 197 -4.05 13.81 -0.17
C ASN A 197 -3.99 15.06 -1.05
N MET A 198 -3.53 16.21 -0.54
CA MET A 198 -3.51 17.45 -1.31
C MET A 198 -2.45 17.42 -2.40
N ASP A 199 -1.26 16.89 -2.09
CA ASP A 199 -0.24 16.60 -3.10
C ASP A 199 -0.75 15.59 -4.15
N GLY A 200 -1.54 14.58 -3.72
CA GLY A 200 -2.20 13.65 -4.64
C GLY A 200 -3.16 14.32 -5.62
N VAL A 201 -3.95 15.28 -5.15
CA VAL A 201 -4.80 16.11 -6.02
C VAL A 201 -3.95 16.96 -6.96
N ASP A 202 -2.89 17.60 -6.47
CA ASP A 202 -1.99 18.43 -7.28
C ASP A 202 -1.32 17.63 -8.41
N GLN A 203 -0.83 16.42 -8.13
CA GLN A 203 -0.27 15.52 -9.15
C GLN A 203 -1.34 15.05 -10.15
N THR A 204 -2.56 14.78 -9.68
CA THR A 204 -3.68 14.40 -10.56
C THR A 204 -3.98 15.53 -11.55
N ILE A 205 -4.10 16.77 -11.07
CA ILE A 205 -4.32 17.95 -11.91
C ILE A 205 -3.16 18.16 -12.87
N LYS A 206 -1.92 17.95 -12.43
CA LYS A 206 -0.73 18.02 -13.29
C LYS A 206 -0.83 17.03 -14.44
N TYR A 207 -1.35 15.82 -14.22
CA TYR A 207 -1.58 14.85 -15.29
C TYR A 207 -2.77 15.18 -16.18
N LEU A 208 -3.88 15.70 -15.63
CA LEU A 208 -5.02 16.18 -16.42
C LEU A 208 -4.63 17.28 -17.42
N LYS A 209 -3.67 18.14 -17.06
CA LYS A 209 -3.14 19.22 -17.93
C LYS A 209 -2.24 18.71 -19.06
N GLN A 210 -1.83 17.44 -19.04
CA GLN A 210 -1.00 16.87 -20.10
C GLN A 210 -1.86 16.28 -21.22
N ASP A 211 -1.27 16.21 -22.42
CA ASP A 211 -1.90 15.48 -23.51
C ASP A 211 -1.51 14.00 -23.43
N PHE A 212 -2.48 13.14 -23.12
CA PHE A 212 -2.32 11.70 -23.12
C PHE A 212 -3.66 11.02 -23.39
N LYS A 213 -3.61 9.75 -23.80
CA LYS A 213 -4.79 8.90 -23.99
C LYS A 213 -4.63 7.61 -23.19
N GLY A 214 -5.56 7.36 -22.26
CA GLY A 214 -5.56 6.16 -21.45
C GLY A 214 -6.18 6.37 -20.08
N ILE A 215 -5.55 5.84 -19.04
CA ILE A 215 -6.07 5.82 -17.66
C ILE A 215 -5.19 6.69 -16.77
N LEU A 216 -5.79 7.59 -16.02
CA LEU A 216 -5.18 8.24 -14.86
C LEU A 216 -5.83 7.66 -13.60
N PHE A 217 -5.05 7.00 -12.76
CA PHE A 217 -5.53 6.34 -11.56
C PHE A 217 -4.83 6.92 -10.33
N THR A 218 -5.61 7.55 -9.45
CA THR A 218 -5.14 8.21 -8.24
C THR A 218 -5.65 7.50 -7.00
N ASN A 219 -4.76 7.23 -6.04
CA ASN A 219 -5.13 6.81 -4.69
C ASN A 219 -4.82 7.93 -3.67
N LEU A 220 -5.83 8.31 -2.88
CA LEU A 220 -5.74 9.31 -1.81
C LEU A 220 -5.75 8.61 -0.43
N VAL A 221 -4.56 8.18 0.02
CA VAL A 221 -4.40 7.21 1.10
C VAL A 221 -4.66 7.75 2.51
N ASP A 222 -4.67 9.06 2.73
CA ASP A 222 -4.70 9.60 4.10
C ASP A 222 -6.00 9.28 4.84
N PHE A 223 -7.10 9.16 4.10
CA PHE A 223 -8.41 8.75 4.63
C PHE A 223 -8.29 7.46 5.46
N ASP A 224 -7.61 6.46 4.90
CA ASP A 224 -7.38 5.17 5.54
C ASP A 224 -6.22 5.24 6.57
N ALA A 225 -5.04 5.68 6.13
CA ALA A 225 -3.80 5.55 6.89
C ALA A 225 -3.65 6.53 8.06
N LYS A 226 -4.16 7.76 7.93
CA LYS A 226 -4.06 8.80 8.98
C LYS A 226 -5.29 8.85 9.86
N PHE A 227 -6.48 8.52 9.35
CA PHE A 227 -7.74 8.75 10.07
C PHE A 227 -8.52 7.46 10.35
N GLY A 228 -8.79 6.64 9.33
CA GLY A 228 -9.59 5.41 9.42
C GLY A 228 -9.05 4.42 10.44
N HIS A 229 -7.82 3.92 10.23
CA HIS A 229 -7.17 2.98 11.16
C HIS A 229 -6.99 3.52 12.58
N ARG A 230 -6.89 4.85 12.73
CA ARG A 230 -6.74 5.53 14.03
C ARG A 230 -8.08 5.83 14.70
N ARG A 231 -9.21 5.56 14.04
CA ARG A 231 -10.56 5.89 14.48
C ARG A 231 -10.74 7.37 14.82
N ASP A 232 -10.06 8.24 14.07
CA ASP A 232 -10.15 9.68 14.21
C ASP A 232 -11.29 10.25 13.35
N VAL A 233 -12.49 10.29 13.93
CA VAL A 233 -13.71 10.77 13.24
C VAL A 233 -13.60 12.23 12.83
N ALA A 234 -12.99 13.08 13.67
CA ALA A 234 -12.89 14.51 13.40
C ALA A 234 -11.90 14.77 12.26
N GLY A 235 -10.73 14.14 12.31
CA GLY A 235 -9.73 14.22 11.24
C GLY A 235 -10.25 13.69 9.91
N TYR A 236 -10.96 12.55 9.92
CA TYR A 236 -11.55 11.98 8.70
C TYR A 236 -12.54 12.96 8.06
N ARG A 237 -13.44 13.54 8.86
CA ARG A 237 -14.40 14.54 8.38
C ARG A 237 -13.70 15.72 7.73
N THR A 238 -12.71 16.30 8.41
CA THR A 238 -11.95 17.44 7.89
C THR A 238 -11.25 17.09 6.59
N ALA A 239 -10.64 15.91 6.48
CA ALA A 239 -10.00 15.48 5.23
C ALA A 239 -11.00 15.34 4.06
N ILE A 240 -12.25 14.91 4.32
CA ILE A 240 -13.29 14.85 3.29
C ILE A 240 -13.66 16.27 2.85
N GLU A 241 -13.90 17.17 3.81
CA GLU A 241 -14.22 18.58 3.53
C GLU A 241 -13.08 19.27 2.73
N GLU A 242 -11.82 19.02 3.08
CA GLU A 242 -10.65 19.52 2.35
C GLU A 242 -10.61 18.99 0.92
N PHE A 243 -10.81 17.68 0.71
CA PHE A 243 -10.87 17.11 -0.65
C PHE A 243 -12.04 17.68 -1.47
N ASP A 244 -13.22 17.80 -0.87
CA ASP A 244 -14.42 18.36 -1.53
C ASP A 244 -14.16 19.78 -2.07
N THR A 245 -13.43 20.62 -1.31
CA THR A 245 -13.06 21.97 -1.78
C THR A 245 -12.17 21.97 -3.03
N ARG A 246 -11.50 20.84 -3.33
CA ARG A 246 -10.63 20.69 -4.50
C ARG A 246 -11.32 20.01 -5.69
N VAL A 247 -12.50 19.42 -5.51
CA VAL A 247 -13.26 18.78 -6.59
C VAL A 247 -13.55 19.74 -7.76
N PRO A 248 -13.96 21.02 -7.54
CA PRO A 248 -14.15 21.96 -8.65
C PRO A 248 -12.91 22.13 -9.52
N GLU A 249 -11.72 22.19 -8.90
CA GLU A 249 -10.45 22.33 -9.63
C GLU A 249 -10.15 21.10 -10.50
N LEU A 250 -10.46 19.89 -10.02
CA LEU A 250 -10.34 18.67 -10.83
C LEU A 250 -11.27 18.73 -12.05
N LEU A 251 -12.54 19.12 -11.85
CA LEU A 251 -13.55 19.17 -12.90
C LEU A 251 -13.23 20.24 -13.96
N GLU A 252 -12.69 21.39 -13.56
CA GLU A 252 -12.29 22.47 -14.47
C GLU A 252 -11.13 22.09 -15.41
N ASN A 253 -10.33 21.08 -15.03
CA ASN A 253 -9.22 20.58 -15.84
C ASN A 253 -9.59 19.39 -16.74
N LEU A 254 -10.85 18.93 -16.72
CA LEU A 254 -11.34 17.89 -17.62
C LEU A 254 -11.61 18.45 -19.02
N LYS A 255 -11.26 17.68 -20.04
CA LYS A 255 -11.67 17.92 -21.43
C LYS A 255 -13.08 17.38 -21.66
N SER A 256 -13.70 17.77 -22.78
CA SER A 256 -15.08 17.38 -23.11
C SER A 256 -15.28 15.87 -23.33
N ASP A 257 -14.20 15.15 -23.60
CA ASP A 257 -14.15 13.70 -23.84
C ASP A 257 -13.54 12.91 -22.67
N ASP A 258 -13.21 13.58 -21.56
CA ASP A 258 -12.73 12.93 -20.35
C ASP A 258 -13.89 12.41 -19.49
N LEU A 259 -13.62 11.34 -18.75
CA LEU A 259 -14.50 10.77 -17.73
C LEU A 259 -13.75 10.70 -16.40
N ILE A 260 -14.32 11.27 -15.35
CA ILE A 260 -13.85 11.11 -13.98
C ILE A 260 -14.79 10.19 -13.20
N ILE A 261 -14.21 9.27 -12.42
CA ILE A 261 -14.95 8.36 -11.55
C ILE A 261 -14.38 8.48 -10.14
N PHE A 262 -15.23 8.77 -9.17
CA PHE A 262 -14.88 8.75 -7.74
C PHE A 262 -15.43 7.46 -7.11
N LEU A 263 -14.58 6.71 -6.44
CA LEU A 263 -14.92 5.46 -5.77
C LEU A 263 -14.00 5.21 -4.57
N ALA A 264 -14.29 4.18 -3.79
CA ALA A 264 -13.48 3.70 -2.66
C ALA A 264 -13.25 2.19 -2.79
N ASP A 265 -12.22 1.68 -2.13
CA ASP A 265 -11.83 0.26 -2.12
C ASP A 265 -12.45 -0.57 -0.99
N HIS A 266 -12.82 0.04 0.16
CA HIS A 266 -13.51 -0.62 1.29
C HIS A 266 -14.16 0.36 2.28
#